data_AF-A0AAN9HKI8-F1
#
_entry.id   AF-A0AAN9HKI8-F1
#
_cell.length_a   1.000
_cell.length_b   1.000
_cell.length_c   1.000
_cell.angle_alpha   90.00
_cell.angle_beta   90.00
_cell.angle_gamma   90.00
#
_symmetry.space_group_name_H-M   'P 1'
#
loop_
_entity.id
_entity.type
_entity.pdbx_description
1 polymer ?
#
loop_
_entity_poly.entity_id
_entity_poly.type
_entity_poly.pdbx_seq_one_letter_code
_entity_poly.pdbx_strand_id
1 'polypeptide(L)'
;MSGSTGERSFADIITSIRYWIIHSITIPSLFIAGWLFVSTGLAYDVFGSPRPNEYFTESRQGIPLITGRFDPLEQLDEFSGINGRYYWKDSSLDNRYCNWYYCDRFNWYFLLWFIFRIGLIPVVI
;
A
#
# COMPACT_ATOMS: atom_id res chain seq x y z
N MET A 1 23.77 19.40 -31.47
CA MET A 1 24.39 18.50 -30.47
C MET A 1 23.43 18.44 -29.29
N SER A 2 22.80 17.28 -29.05
CA SER A 2 21.92 17.09 -27.90
C SER A 2 22.79 17.04 -26.64
N GLY A 3 22.61 18.01 -25.75
CA GLY A 3 23.39 18.17 -24.53
C GLY A 3 23.03 17.12 -23.48
N SER A 4 24.05 16.66 -22.74
CA SER A 4 23.86 15.86 -21.53
C SER A 4 23.07 16.68 -20.49
N THR A 5 22.06 16.07 -19.88
CA THR A 5 21.21 16.67 -18.84
C THR A 5 21.92 16.80 -17.48
N GLY A 6 23.15 16.29 -17.35
CA GLY A 6 23.94 16.34 -16.12
C GLY A 6 23.63 15.21 -15.13
N GLU A 7 22.66 14.36 -15.43
CA GLU A 7 22.33 13.17 -14.65
C GLU A 7 23.35 12.05 -14.87
N ARG A 8 23.53 11.19 -13.87
CA ARG A 8 24.35 9.98 -14.02
C ARG A 8 23.63 9.00 -14.96
N SER A 9 24.37 8.42 -15.90
CA SER A 9 23.80 7.45 -16.84
C SER A 9 23.22 6.24 -16.09
N PHE A 10 22.10 5.69 -16.57
CA PHE A 10 21.48 4.51 -15.97
C PHE A 10 22.42 3.30 -15.96
N ALA A 11 23.23 3.13 -17.01
CA ALA A 11 24.21 2.04 -17.10
C ALA A 11 25.22 2.10 -15.94
N ASP A 12 25.68 3.30 -15.57
CA ASP A 12 26.60 3.49 -14.44
C ASP A 12 25.93 3.29 -13.07
N ILE A 13 24.60 3.46 -13.00
CA ILE A 13 23.82 3.27 -11.76
C ILE A 13 23.65 1.76 -11.51
N ILE A 14 23.16 1.01 -12.48
CA ILE A 14 22.86 -0.42 -12.32
C ILE A 14 24.12 -1.30 -12.23
N THR A 15 25.27 -0.83 -12.70
CA THR A 15 26.55 -1.54 -12.56
C THR A 15 27.28 -1.20 -11.25
N SER A 16 26.81 -0.20 -10.51
CA SER A 16 27.42 0.24 -9.25
C SER A 16 27.11 -0.73 -8.11
N ILE A 17 28.14 -1.19 -7.39
CA ILE A 17 27.98 -2.03 -6.19
C ILE A 17 27.16 -1.34 -5.10
N ARG A 18 27.31 -0.02 -4.94
CA ARG A 18 26.56 0.76 -3.95
C ARG A 18 25.06 0.79 -4.24
N TYR A 19 24.69 0.79 -5.52
CA TYR A 19 23.28 0.73 -5.92
C TYR A 19 22.66 -0.59 -5.45
N TRP A 20 23.33 -1.71 -5.70
CA TRP A 20 22.84 -3.03 -5.30
C TRP A 20 22.87 -3.28 -3.80
N ILE A 21 23.86 -2.77 -3.06
CA ILE A 21 23.87 -2.88 -1.58
C ILE A 21 22.59 -2.29 -0.98
N ILE A 22 22.12 -1.15 -1.50
CA ILE A 22 20.89 -0.51 -1.03
C ILE A 22 19.65 -1.23 -1.59
N HIS A 23 19.61 -1.45 -2.91
CA HIS A 23 18.42 -1.96 -3.60
C HIS A 23 18.15 -3.45 -3.37
N SER A 24 19.16 -4.23 -2.99
CA SER A 24 18.97 -5.63 -2.56
C SER A 24 18.14 -5.77 -1.29
N ILE A 25 17.95 -4.69 -0.52
CA ILE A 25 17.11 -4.68 0.67
C ILE A 25 15.82 -3.94 0.38
N THR A 26 15.90 -2.73 -0.17
CA THR A 26 14.70 -1.90 -0.38
C THR A 26 13.74 -2.51 -1.40
N ILE A 27 14.23 -3.16 -2.47
CA ILE A 27 13.36 -3.78 -3.48
C ILE A 27 12.62 -4.99 -2.88
N PRO A 28 13.27 -5.99 -2.25
CA PRO A 28 12.54 -7.09 -1.61
C PRO A 28 11.61 -6.63 -0.49
N SER A 29 12.00 -5.61 0.30
CA SER A 29 11.14 -5.06 1.35
C SER A 29 9.85 -4.47 0.78
N LEU A 30 9.93 -3.66 -0.29
CA LEU A 30 8.74 -3.12 -0.97
C LEU A 30 7.88 -4.21 -1.59
N PHE A 31 8.51 -5.24 -2.16
CA PHE A 31 7.80 -6.39 -2.73
C PHE A 31 6.99 -7.14 -1.65
N ILE A 32 7.61 -7.43 -0.50
CA ILE A 32 6.92 -8.11 0.61
C ILE A 32 5.82 -7.21 1.20
N ALA A 33 6.04 -5.90 1.31
CA ALA A 33 5.00 -4.97 1.75
C ALA A 33 3.78 -4.99 0.82
N GLY A 34 3.99 -4.94 -0.50
CA GLY A 34 2.92 -5.05 -1.49
C GLY A 34 2.21 -6.42 -1.45
N TRP A 35 2.97 -7.50 -1.26
CA TRP A 35 2.41 -8.83 -1.08
C TRP A 35 1.49 -8.89 0.15
N LEU A 36 1.97 -8.43 1.31
CA LEU A 36 1.21 -8.42 2.56
C LEU A 36 -0.04 -7.55 2.44
N PHE A 37 0.03 -6.43 1.74
CA PHE A 37 -1.11 -5.55 1.50
C PHE A 37 -2.29 -6.28 0.81
N VAL A 38 -2.00 -7.17 -0.14
CA VAL A 38 -3.02 -7.99 -0.81
C VAL A 38 -3.37 -9.23 0.02
N SER A 39 -2.38 -9.95 0.55
CA SER A 39 -2.59 -11.23 1.22
C SER A 39 -3.33 -11.13 2.55
N THR A 40 -3.21 -10.00 3.25
CA THR A 40 -3.95 -9.73 4.49
C THR A 40 -5.41 -9.33 4.24
N GLY A 41 -5.77 -9.04 2.99
CA GLY A 41 -7.10 -8.57 2.63
C GLY A 41 -7.28 -7.05 2.72
N LEU A 42 -6.25 -6.32 3.19
CA LEU A 42 -6.32 -4.86 3.38
C LEU A 42 -6.64 -4.11 2.08
N ALA A 43 -6.15 -4.59 0.94
CA ALA A 43 -6.49 -4.02 -0.36
C ALA A 43 -8.00 -4.00 -0.64
N TYR A 44 -8.71 -5.07 -0.27
CA TYR A 44 -10.16 -5.15 -0.49
C TYR A 44 -10.91 -4.16 0.39
N ASP A 45 -10.44 -4.00 1.64
CA ASP A 45 -11.07 -3.13 2.61
C ASP A 45 -10.78 -1.64 2.33
N VAL A 46 -9.57 -1.30 1.86
CA VAL A 46 -9.17 0.09 1.53
C VAL A 46 -9.87 0.60 0.27
N PHE A 47 -9.96 -0.24 -0.77
CA PHE A 47 -10.54 0.17 -2.05
C PHE A 47 -12.03 -0.17 -2.17
N GLY A 48 -12.61 -0.86 -1.19
CA GLY A 48 -13.99 -1.35 -1.26
C GLY A 48 -14.22 -2.33 -2.40
N SER A 49 -13.17 -3.02 -2.87
CA SER A 49 -13.31 -4.00 -3.94
C SER A 49 -13.89 -5.29 -3.36
N PRO A 50 -15.01 -5.80 -3.90
CA PRO A 50 -15.63 -7.02 -3.39
C PRO A 50 -14.71 -8.22 -3.58
N ARG A 51 -14.58 -9.04 -2.55
CA ARG A 51 -13.88 -10.33 -2.64
C ARG A 51 -14.67 -11.27 -3.57
N PRO A 52 -14.04 -12.34 -4.09
CA PRO A 52 -14.72 -13.29 -4.98
C PRO A 52 -16.04 -13.87 -4.43
N ASN A 53 -16.17 -13.97 -3.11
CA ASN A 53 -17.36 -14.44 -2.41
C ASN A 53 -18.34 -13.33 -1.99
N GLU A 54 -18.08 -12.06 -2.31
CA GLU A 54 -18.89 -10.89 -1.89
C GLU A 54 -19.63 -10.22 -3.06
N TYR A 55 -19.44 -10.69 -4.30
CA TYR A 55 -20.16 -10.16 -5.47
C TYR A 55 -21.68 -10.39 -5.40
N PHE A 56 -22.08 -11.56 -4.88
CA PHE A 56 -23.46 -11.98 -4.76
C PHE A 56 -23.71 -12.54 -3.37
N THR A 57 -24.80 -12.11 -2.74
CA THR A 57 -25.25 -12.65 -1.45
C THR A 57 -26.33 -13.70 -1.71
N GLU A 58 -26.63 -14.53 -0.70
CA GLU A 58 -27.71 -15.51 -0.81
C GLU A 58 -29.07 -14.87 -1.14
N SER A 59 -29.30 -13.66 -0.65
CA SER A 59 -30.51 -12.88 -0.91
C SER A 59 -30.47 -12.09 -2.24
N ARG A 60 -29.28 -11.81 -2.80
CA ARG A 60 -29.12 -10.99 -4.01
C ARG A 60 -28.28 -11.66 -5.09
N GLN A 61 -28.97 -12.14 -6.13
CA GLN A 61 -28.38 -12.70 -7.35
C GLN A 61 -28.34 -11.69 -8.53
N GLY A 62 -28.84 -10.46 -8.32
CA GLY A 62 -28.78 -9.36 -9.30
C GLY A 62 -27.51 -8.52 -9.18
N ILE A 63 -27.16 -7.79 -10.24
CA ILE A 63 -25.99 -6.90 -10.31
C ILE A 63 -26.25 -5.64 -9.46
N PRO A 64 -25.32 -5.23 -8.57
CA PRO A 64 -25.41 -3.96 -7.84
C PRO A 64 -25.20 -2.79 -8.82
N LEU A 65 -26.29 -2.18 -9.27
CA LEU A 65 -26.27 -1.04 -10.17
C LEU A 65 -26.75 0.20 -9.45
N ILE A 66 -25.89 1.21 -9.33
CA ILE A 66 -26.25 2.52 -8.79
C ILE A 66 -27.11 3.24 -9.82
N THR A 67 -28.38 3.47 -9.49
CA THR A 67 -29.35 4.14 -10.37
C THR A 67 -29.64 5.58 -9.93
N GLY A 68 -29.34 5.92 -8.68
CA GLY A 68 -29.55 7.25 -8.10
C GLY A 68 -28.27 8.08 -8.08
N ARG A 69 -28.35 9.33 -8.55
CA ARG A 69 -27.22 10.28 -8.50
C ARG A 69 -27.06 10.97 -7.13
N PHE A 70 -28.16 11.20 -6.43
CA PHE A 70 -28.18 12.03 -5.22
C PHE A 70 -27.89 11.24 -3.94
N ASP A 71 -28.25 9.95 -3.90
CA ASP A 71 -28.02 9.07 -2.74
C ASP A 71 -27.25 7.78 -3.08
N PRO A 72 -26.12 7.85 -3.82
CA PRO A 72 -25.40 6.66 -4.25
C PRO A 72 -24.74 5.91 -3.08
N LEU A 73 -24.44 6.59 -1.97
CA LEU A 73 -23.82 5.98 -0.79
C LEU A 73 -24.81 5.07 -0.04
N GLU A 74 -26.05 5.52 0.11
CA GLU A 74 -27.11 4.72 0.75
C GLU A 74 -27.42 3.48 -0.10
N GLN A 75 -27.48 3.64 -1.43
CA GLN A 75 -27.63 2.50 -2.36
C GLN A 75 -26.46 1.49 -2.25
N LEU A 76 -25.23 1.99 -2.07
CA LEU A 76 -24.06 1.13 -1.87
C LEU A 76 -24.11 0.38 -0.54
N ASP A 77 -24.54 1.01 0.55
CA ASP A 77 -24.71 0.37 1.86
C ASP A 77 -25.74 -0.76 1.79
N GLU A 78 -26.89 -0.53 1.14
CA GLU A 78 -27.91 -1.56 0.89
C GLU A 78 -27.36 -2.74 0.07
N PHE A 79 -26.58 -2.45 -0.98
CA PHE A 79 -26.02 -3.47 -1.86
C PHE A 79 -24.91 -4.29 -1.25
N SER A 80 -24.14 -3.71 -0.34
CA SER A 80 -23.08 -4.43 0.37
C SER A 80 -23.67 -5.39 1.42
N GLY A 81 -24.94 -5.21 1.83
CA GLY A 81 -25.60 -6.06 2.83
C GLY A 81 -24.98 -5.93 4.22
N ILE A 82 -24.13 -4.92 4.39
CA ILE A 82 -23.38 -4.72 5.61
C ILE A 82 -23.85 -3.39 6.18
N ASN A 83 -24.59 -3.47 7.29
CA ASN A 83 -24.83 -2.35 8.18
C ASN A 83 -23.50 -1.71 8.59
N GLY A 84 -23.04 -0.70 7.85
CA GLY A 84 -21.98 0.24 8.21
C GLY A 84 -20.61 -0.32 8.61
N ARG A 85 -20.22 -1.56 8.27
CA ARG A 85 -18.92 -2.11 8.72
C ARG A 85 -17.73 -1.87 7.78
N TYR A 86 -17.93 -1.43 6.54
CA TYR A 86 -16.84 -1.18 5.59
C TYR A 86 -16.70 0.29 5.17
N TYR A 87 -17.64 1.14 5.58
CA TYR A 87 -17.50 2.59 5.54
C TYR A 87 -17.36 3.07 6.98
N TRP A 88 -16.15 3.48 7.35
CA TRP A 88 -15.88 4.05 8.67
C TRP A 88 -16.64 5.37 8.83
N LYS A 89 -17.87 5.30 9.34
CA LYS A 89 -18.62 6.47 9.79
C LYS A 89 -18.45 6.64 11.30
N ASP A 90 -17.20 6.68 11.76
CA ASP A 90 -16.85 6.95 13.16
C ASP A 90 -15.97 8.20 13.25
N SER A 91 -16.61 9.33 13.61
CA SER A 91 -15.97 10.63 13.92
C SER A 91 -15.11 10.61 15.21
N SER A 92 -14.93 9.44 15.82
CA SER A 92 -14.15 9.21 17.05
C SER A 92 -12.84 8.41 16.79
N LEU A 93 -12.66 7.86 15.58
CA LEU A 93 -11.53 6.98 15.24
C LEU A 93 -10.47 7.61 14.33
N ASP A 94 -10.46 8.94 14.18
CA ASP A 94 -9.43 9.70 13.42
C ASP A 94 -7.98 9.37 13.85
N ASN A 95 -7.80 8.83 15.06
CA ASN A 95 -6.48 8.46 15.60
C ASN A 95 -6.12 6.97 15.52
N ARG A 96 -6.98 6.09 14.96
CA ARG A 96 -6.70 4.64 14.87
C ARG A 96 -6.76 4.08 13.46
N TYR A 97 -7.03 4.91 12.45
CA TYR A 97 -6.57 4.58 11.11
C TYR A 97 -5.07 4.35 11.21
N CYS A 98 -4.60 3.24 10.67
CA CYS A 98 -3.24 3.13 10.20
C CYS A 98 -3.06 4.27 9.19
N ASN A 99 -2.68 5.43 9.73
CA ASN A 99 -2.29 6.60 8.99
C ASN A 99 -1.29 6.08 7.97
N TRP A 100 -1.39 6.45 6.71
CA TRP A 100 -0.53 5.96 5.64
C TRP A 100 0.97 6.01 6.03
N TYR A 101 1.33 6.96 6.90
CA TYR A 101 2.62 7.08 7.62
C TYR A 101 3.06 5.91 8.52
N TYR A 102 2.16 5.04 9.02
CA TYR A 102 2.50 3.86 9.83
C TYR A 102 2.93 2.67 8.97
N CYS A 103 2.36 2.50 7.77
CA CYS A 103 2.86 1.51 6.80
C CYS A 103 4.23 1.93 6.24
N ASP A 104 4.44 3.23 5.99
CA ASP A 104 5.76 3.76 5.62
C ASP A 104 6.77 3.73 6.78
N ARG A 105 6.31 3.88 8.03
CA ARG A 105 7.19 3.79 9.21
C ARG A 105 7.82 2.42 9.37
N PHE A 106 7.14 1.35 8.99
CA PHE A 106 7.73 0.02 9.11
C PHE A 106 8.94 -0.11 8.16
N ASN A 107 8.87 0.48 6.97
CA ASN A 107 10.01 0.58 6.05
C ASN A 107 11.09 1.56 6.56
N TRP A 108 10.68 2.72 7.09
CA TRP A 108 11.60 3.72 7.65
C TRP A 108 12.35 3.23 8.90
N TYR A 109 11.71 2.49 9.81
CA TYR A 109 12.38 1.90 10.96
C TYR A 109 13.29 0.75 10.56
N PHE A 110 12.95 -0.03 9.54
CA PHE A 110 13.87 -1.03 8.98
C PHE A 110 15.09 -0.37 8.32
N LEU A 111 14.87 0.70 7.56
CA LEU A 111 15.91 1.49 6.90
C LEU A 111 16.81 2.20 7.93
N LEU A 112 16.23 2.87 8.93
CA LEU A 112 16.97 3.50 10.02
C LEU A 112 17.70 2.48 10.87
N TRP A 113 17.08 1.35 11.23
CA TRP A 113 17.75 0.29 11.95
C TRP A 113 18.94 -0.27 11.16
N PHE A 114 18.84 -0.37 9.84
CA PHE A 114 19.94 -0.82 8.99
C PHE A 114 21.05 0.24 8.84
N ILE A 115 20.70 1.52 8.68
CA ILE A 115 21.66 2.63 8.62
C ILE A 115 22.42 2.79 9.94
N PHE A 116 21.72 2.75 11.09
CA PHE A 116 22.34 2.83 12.41
C PHE A 116 23.13 1.56 12.79
N ARG A 117 22.79 0.39 12.23
CA ARG A 117 23.51 -0.87 12.48
C ARG A 117 24.71 -1.10 11.54
N ILE A 118 24.71 -0.52 10.34
CA ILE A 118 25.86 -0.50 9.43
C ILE A 118 26.85 0.63 9.77
N GLY A 119 26.38 1.75 10.34
CA GLY A 119 27.25 2.81 10.87
C GLY A 119 28.15 2.41 12.04
N LEU A 120 28.00 1.18 12.56
CA LEU A 120 28.82 0.58 13.62
C LEU A 120 29.84 -0.45 13.10
N ILE A 121 29.97 -0.64 11.79
CA ILE A 121 31.10 -1.37 11.22
C ILE A 121 32.20 -0.34 10.96
N PRO A 122 33.25 -0.24 11.80
CA PRO A 122 34.36 0.65 11.49
C PRO A 122 34.96 0.20 10.17
N VAL A 123 35.01 1.13 9.22
CA VAL A 123 35.75 1.00 7.97
C VAL A 123 37.24 0.89 8.35
N VAL A 124 37.67 -0.35 8.55
CA VAL A 124 39.07 -0.76 8.42
C VAL A 124 39.13 -1.48 7.08
N ILE A 125 39.52 -0.72 6.06
CA ILE A 125 40.31 -1.03 4.85
C ILE A 125 40.18 0.18 3.92
#